data_AF-A0A2T0X777-F1
#
_entry.id   AF-A0A2T0X777-F1
#
_cell.length_a   1.000
_cell.length_b   1.000
_cell.length_c   1.000
_cell.angle_alpha   90.00
_cell.angle_beta   90.00
_cell.angle_gamma   90.00
#
_symmetry.space_group_name_H-M   'P 1'
#
loop_
_entity.id
_entity.type
_entity.pdbx_description
1 polymer ?
#
loop_
_entity_poly.entity_id
_entity_poly.type
_entity_poly.pdbx_seq_one_letter_code
_entity_poly.pdbx_strand_id
1 'polypeptide(L)'
;MGLNGAVATLMEADSASAFKKIRAELLDEYRQDHEYPWIIGYSGGKDSTLVAHLVFEMLMGLPPSERKRPVHIVANDTLVESPLVVQHIIDSVQEIENAANAFGLPVLTKITRPAPEQSFWVNLIGRGYPSPNRSFRWCTDRMKILPTSRYIKSQVDEAGQVILLLGVRRSESSTRAASVGRYDNGERLNKHNDLIGCMVFRPIVELHTDDVWEFLALHEPPWGGSHLKLIGLYREASGGECPVVTSKDDAPSCGTTSSRFGCWTCTVVEKDRSLEGFVEYGYTEFGPLLDFRDWLVTIRNDPERRQARRRDGRITITDGGTFIPGPFTFQTRAEILAKLRALEAETGQVLISEEEIGLIHDIWAGEHASYASARPLSVREVRKEK
;
A
#
# COMPACT_ATOMS: atom_id res chain seq x y z
N MET A 1 -28.43 37.76 -1.09
CA MET A 1 -28.12 36.70 -0.12
C MET A 1 -28.98 35.43 -0.34
N GLY A 2 -29.25 35.01 -1.58
CA GLY A 2 -30.15 33.87 -1.87
C GLY A 2 -29.61 32.83 -2.86
N LEU A 3 -28.37 33.00 -3.36
CA LEU A 3 -27.78 32.11 -4.36
C LEU A 3 -26.93 30.97 -3.75
N ASN A 4 -26.31 31.18 -2.58
CA ASN A 4 -25.48 30.14 -1.94
C ASN A 4 -26.29 28.99 -1.35
N GLY A 5 -27.49 29.24 -0.82
CA GLY A 5 -28.32 28.19 -0.22
C GLY A 5 -28.89 27.22 -1.26
N ALA A 6 -29.32 27.70 -2.42
CA ALA A 6 -29.89 26.84 -3.47
C ALA A 6 -28.84 25.92 -4.12
N VAL A 7 -27.60 26.41 -4.28
CA VAL A 7 -26.49 25.61 -4.82
C VAL A 7 -26.08 24.51 -3.82
N ALA A 8 -26.00 24.83 -2.53
CA ALA A 8 -25.71 23.84 -1.49
C ALA A 8 -26.77 22.72 -1.43
N THR A 9 -28.06 23.08 -1.46
CA THR A 9 -29.17 22.10 -1.45
C THR A 9 -29.22 21.23 -2.71
N LEU A 10 -28.91 21.79 -3.88
CA LEU A 10 -28.83 21.01 -5.13
C LEU A 10 -27.64 20.04 -5.11
N MET A 11 -26.50 20.44 -4.55
CA MET A 11 -25.30 19.59 -4.44
C MET A 11 -25.44 18.50 -3.37
N GLU A 12 -26.14 18.75 -2.26
CA GLU A 12 -26.49 17.70 -1.28
C GLU A 12 -27.41 16.63 -1.89
N ALA A 13 -28.40 17.05 -2.69
CA ALA A 13 -29.27 16.14 -3.40
C ALA A 13 -28.53 15.30 -4.46
N ASP A 14 -27.52 15.89 -5.12
CA ASP A 14 -26.73 15.20 -6.16
C ASP A 14 -25.73 14.18 -5.57
N SER A 15 -25.06 14.52 -4.46
CA SER A 15 -24.17 13.58 -3.75
C SER A 15 -24.94 12.40 -3.13
N ALA A 16 -26.08 12.66 -2.48
CA ALA A 16 -26.96 11.60 -1.99
C ALA A 16 -27.49 10.70 -3.14
N SER A 17 -27.76 11.30 -4.30
CA SER A 17 -28.12 10.59 -5.53
C SER A 17 -26.98 9.71 -6.05
N ALA A 18 -25.72 10.18 -6.00
CA ALA A 18 -24.54 9.42 -6.40
C ALA A 18 -24.34 8.17 -5.54
N PHE A 19 -24.34 8.28 -4.21
CA PHE A 19 -24.19 7.12 -3.32
C PHE A 19 -25.33 6.11 -3.47
N LYS A 20 -26.56 6.58 -3.72
CA LYS A 20 -27.70 5.70 -4.01
C LYS A 20 -27.48 4.91 -5.31
N LYS A 21 -26.96 5.53 -6.36
CA LYS A 21 -26.62 4.85 -7.63
C LYS A 21 -25.53 3.81 -7.40
N ILE A 22 -24.47 4.15 -6.67
CA ILE A 22 -23.37 3.22 -6.36
C ILE A 22 -23.89 1.99 -5.60
N ARG A 23 -24.72 2.19 -4.57
CA ARG A 23 -25.34 1.07 -3.82
C ARG A 23 -26.23 0.21 -4.72
N ALA A 24 -26.99 0.81 -5.63
CA ALA A 24 -27.82 0.09 -6.58
C ALA A 24 -26.98 -0.74 -7.56
N GLU A 25 -25.87 -0.19 -8.06
CA GLU A 25 -24.93 -0.91 -8.94
C GLU A 25 -24.24 -2.06 -8.22
N LEU A 26 -23.79 -1.85 -6.98
CA LEU A 26 -23.24 -2.91 -6.13
C LEU A 26 -24.28 -4.03 -5.94
N LEU A 27 -25.51 -3.68 -5.58
CA LEU A 27 -26.59 -4.66 -5.34
C LEU A 27 -26.94 -5.44 -6.62
N ASP A 28 -27.06 -4.74 -7.75
CA ASP A 28 -27.33 -5.35 -9.04
C ASP A 28 -26.22 -6.31 -9.44
N GLU A 29 -24.95 -5.94 -9.23
CA GLU A 29 -23.81 -6.82 -9.49
C GLU A 29 -23.75 -8.03 -8.54
N TYR A 30 -24.10 -7.83 -7.26
CA TYR A 30 -24.14 -8.91 -6.28
C TYR A 30 -25.22 -9.96 -6.61
N ARG A 31 -26.28 -9.56 -7.33
CA ARG A 31 -27.41 -10.40 -7.73
C ARG A 31 -27.28 -11.02 -9.13
N GLN A 32 -26.22 -10.72 -9.89
CA GLN A 32 -25.99 -11.36 -11.19
C GLN A 32 -25.86 -12.88 -11.03
N ASP A 33 -26.18 -13.60 -12.11
CA ASP A 33 -26.22 -15.07 -12.18
C ASP A 33 -24.80 -15.69 -12.25
N HIS A 34 -24.01 -15.43 -11.20
CA HIS A 34 -22.71 -16.06 -10.93
C HIS A 34 -22.40 -16.00 -9.44
N GLU A 35 -21.49 -16.87 -8.98
CA GLU A 35 -21.11 -16.97 -7.56
C GLU A 35 -19.70 -16.41 -7.27
N TYR A 36 -19.08 -15.73 -8.24
CA TYR A 36 -17.70 -15.22 -8.15
C TYR A 36 -17.47 -14.40 -6.87
N PRO A 37 -16.56 -14.84 -5.97
CA PRO A 37 -16.24 -14.10 -4.76
C PRO A 37 -15.81 -12.67 -5.06
N TRP A 38 -16.21 -11.76 -4.18
CA TRP A 38 -15.72 -10.38 -4.22
C TRP A 38 -14.47 -10.26 -3.37
N ILE A 39 -13.49 -9.52 -3.87
CA ILE A 39 -12.28 -9.17 -3.14
C ILE A 39 -12.22 -7.64 -3.08
N ILE A 40 -12.30 -7.05 -1.90
CA ILE A 40 -12.10 -5.63 -1.68
C ILE A 40 -10.63 -5.40 -1.33
N GLY A 41 -9.91 -4.67 -2.18
CA GLY A 41 -8.57 -4.21 -1.86
C GLY A 41 -8.63 -3.13 -0.78
N TYR A 42 -8.27 -3.47 0.45
CA TYR A 42 -8.41 -2.62 1.62
C TYR A 42 -7.07 -2.08 2.09
N SER A 43 -6.83 -0.78 2.01
CA SER A 43 -5.56 -0.17 2.42
C SER A 43 -5.65 0.63 3.72
N GLY A 44 -6.79 0.62 4.41
CA GLY A 44 -7.05 1.52 5.55
C GLY A 44 -7.08 3.01 5.17
N GLY A 45 -7.18 3.34 3.89
CA GLY A 45 -7.32 4.71 3.41
C GLY A 45 -8.79 5.07 3.17
N LYS A 46 -9.09 6.37 3.06
CA LYS A 46 -10.46 6.88 2.85
C LYS A 46 -11.24 6.15 1.73
N ASP A 47 -10.59 5.94 0.58
CA ASP A 47 -11.27 5.42 -0.61
C ASP A 47 -11.61 3.93 -0.45
N SER A 48 -10.68 3.13 0.10
CA SER A 48 -10.94 1.72 0.40
C SER A 48 -11.93 1.53 1.54
N THR A 49 -11.90 2.42 2.55
CA THR A 49 -12.85 2.42 3.66
C THR A 49 -14.26 2.73 3.17
N LEU A 50 -14.43 3.69 2.26
CA LEU A 50 -15.71 3.96 1.63
C LEU A 50 -16.25 2.75 0.84
N VAL A 51 -15.40 2.09 0.04
CA VAL A 51 -15.84 0.88 -0.70
C VAL A 51 -16.27 -0.22 0.27
N ALA A 52 -15.47 -0.50 1.31
CA ALA A 52 -15.83 -1.49 2.33
C ALA A 52 -17.14 -1.12 3.04
N HIS A 53 -17.32 0.15 3.39
CA HIS A 53 -18.54 0.68 4.00
C HIS A 53 -19.77 0.38 3.14
N LEU A 54 -19.75 0.83 1.87
CA LEU A 54 -20.91 0.69 0.98
C LEU A 54 -21.26 -0.78 0.71
N VAL A 55 -20.26 -1.66 0.58
CA VAL A 55 -20.50 -3.09 0.40
C VAL A 55 -21.07 -3.73 1.67
N PHE A 56 -20.54 -3.38 2.84
CA PHE A 56 -21.00 -3.94 4.11
C PHE A 56 -22.45 -3.51 4.41
N GLU A 57 -22.80 -2.24 4.18
CA GLU A 57 -24.19 -1.77 4.27
C GLU A 57 -25.12 -2.48 3.29
N MET A 58 -24.68 -2.68 2.04
CA MET A 58 -25.45 -3.43 1.05
C MET A 58 -25.76 -4.84 1.55
N LEU A 59 -24.76 -5.56 2.07
CA LEU A 59 -24.94 -6.91 2.60
C LEU A 59 -25.88 -6.94 3.82
N MET A 60 -25.80 -5.94 4.70
CA MET A 60 -26.73 -5.81 5.82
C MET A 60 -28.18 -5.58 5.36
N GLY A 61 -28.37 -4.85 4.26
CA GLY A 61 -29.69 -4.61 3.65
C GLY A 61 -30.31 -5.85 2.99
N LEU A 62 -29.54 -6.92 2.76
CA LEU A 62 -30.03 -8.17 2.19
C LEU A 62 -30.62 -9.09 3.27
N PRO A 63 -31.72 -9.81 2.98
CA PRO A 63 -32.19 -10.89 3.83
C PRO A 63 -31.14 -12.01 3.87
N PRO A 64 -31.01 -12.78 4.98
CA PRO A 64 -29.98 -13.82 5.11
C PRO A 64 -29.92 -14.83 3.95
N SER A 65 -31.06 -15.16 3.35
CA SER A 65 -31.16 -16.09 2.20
C SER A 65 -30.54 -15.57 0.89
N GLU A 66 -30.32 -14.26 0.78
CA GLU A 66 -29.73 -13.62 -0.41
C GLU A 66 -28.23 -13.34 -0.23
N ARG A 67 -27.67 -13.54 0.96
CA ARG A 67 -26.25 -13.32 1.28
C ARG A 67 -25.38 -14.51 0.84
N LYS A 68 -25.42 -14.84 -0.45
CA LYS A 68 -24.88 -16.10 -1.00
C LYS A 68 -23.39 -16.06 -1.35
N ARG A 69 -22.86 -14.88 -1.68
CA ARG A 69 -21.53 -14.71 -2.26
C ARG A 69 -20.53 -14.25 -1.20
N PRO A 70 -19.38 -14.95 -1.04
CA PRO A 70 -18.30 -14.51 -0.17
C PRO A 70 -17.72 -13.15 -0.58
N VAL A 71 -17.42 -12.31 0.40
CA VAL A 71 -16.75 -11.01 0.24
C VAL A 71 -15.49 -10.99 1.09
N HIS A 72 -14.33 -10.98 0.45
CA HIS A 72 -13.04 -10.94 1.10
C HIS A 72 -12.55 -9.50 1.22
N ILE A 73 -12.30 -9.03 2.43
CA ILE A 73 -11.65 -7.74 2.68
C ILE A 73 -10.17 -8.01 2.90
N VAL A 74 -9.36 -7.65 1.89
CA VAL A 74 -7.95 -8.04 1.83
C VAL A 74 -7.08 -6.81 2.01
N ALA A 75 -6.38 -6.78 3.15
CA ALA A 75 -5.34 -5.82 3.44
C ALA A 75 -3.95 -6.39 3.13
N ASN A 76 -2.99 -5.49 2.93
CA ASN A 76 -1.60 -5.83 2.75
C ASN A 76 -0.75 -5.10 3.80
N ASP A 77 -0.05 -5.89 4.60
CA ASP A 77 0.92 -5.43 5.57
C ASP A 77 2.32 -5.66 4.99
N THR A 78 3.03 -4.58 4.70
CA THR A 78 4.38 -4.68 4.15
C THR A 78 5.46 -4.91 5.22
N LEU A 79 5.10 -4.99 6.51
CA LEU A 79 6.03 -5.11 7.64
C LEU A 79 6.90 -3.86 7.89
N VAL A 80 6.75 -2.81 7.09
CA VAL A 80 7.46 -1.54 7.21
C VAL A 80 6.54 -0.34 7.00
N GLU A 81 5.23 -0.54 7.11
CA GLU A 81 4.25 0.56 7.15
C GLU A 81 4.50 1.46 8.36
N SER A 82 4.07 2.73 8.29
CA SER A 82 4.12 3.61 9.46
C SER A 82 3.37 2.98 10.66
N PRO A 83 3.91 3.04 11.90
CA PRO A 83 3.33 2.37 13.07
C PRO A 83 1.85 2.67 13.31
N LEU A 84 1.44 3.95 13.22
CA LEU A 84 0.04 4.34 13.40
C LEU A 84 -0.87 3.82 12.28
N VAL A 85 -0.34 3.76 11.05
CA VAL A 85 -1.07 3.31 9.88
C VAL A 85 -1.31 1.80 9.93
N VAL A 86 -0.29 1.01 10.28
CA VAL A 86 -0.45 -0.44 10.39
C VAL A 86 -1.40 -0.82 11.51
N GLN A 87 -1.33 -0.12 12.65
CA GLN A 87 -2.26 -0.34 13.76
C GLN A 87 -3.69 -0.02 13.33
N HIS A 88 -3.91 1.10 12.65
CA HIS A 88 -5.23 1.45 12.10
C HIS A 88 -5.79 0.38 11.15
N ILE A 89 -4.94 -0.18 10.27
CA ILE A 89 -5.35 -1.25 9.35
C ILE A 89 -5.73 -2.51 10.14
N ILE A 90 -4.92 -2.93 11.11
CA ILE A 90 -5.17 -4.12 11.93
C ILE A 90 -6.49 -3.96 12.71
N ASP A 91 -6.65 -2.84 13.40
CA ASP A 91 -7.85 -2.56 14.19
C ASP A 91 -9.10 -2.54 13.32
N SER A 92 -9.04 -1.86 12.17
CA SER A 92 -10.19 -1.74 11.26
C SER A 92 -10.58 -3.10 10.67
N VAL A 93 -9.60 -3.92 10.29
CA VAL A 93 -9.86 -5.28 9.79
C VAL A 93 -10.49 -6.14 10.89
N GLN A 94 -10.02 -6.04 12.14
CA GLN A 94 -10.59 -6.78 13.26
C GLN A 94 -12.01 -6.34 13.61
N GLU A 95 -12.28 -5.02 13.61
CA GLU A 95 -13.62 -4.45 13.82
C GLU A 95 -14.60 -4.97 12.75
N ILE A 96 -14.19 -4.97 11.48
CA ILE A 96 -15.00 -5.48 10.36
C ILE A 96 -15.27 -6.99 10.50
N GLU A 97 -14.25 -7.78 10.83
CA GLU A 97 -14.39 -9.24 11.03
C GLU A 97 -15.36 -9.57 12.17
N ASN A 98 -15.22 -8.89 13.29
CA ASN A 98 -16.08 -9.08 14.46
C ASN A 98 -17.54 -8.76 14.13
N ALA A 99 -17.79 -7.66 13.44
CA ALA A 99 -19.13 -7.27 13.02
C ALA A 99 -19.71 -8.25 11.98
N ALA A 100 -18.91 -8.66 10.99
CA ALA A 100 -19.32 -9.64 9.98
C ALA A 100 -19.80 -10.94 10.64
N ASN A 101 -19.04 -11.45 11.61
CA ASN A 101 -19.40 -12.65 12.37
C ASN A 101 -20.67 -12.43 13.21
N ALA A 102 -20.78 -11.29 13.90
CA ALA A 102 -21.94 -10.97 14.73
C ALA A 102 -23.25 -10.86 13.92
N PHE A 103 -23.18 -10.33 12.70
CA PHE A 103 -24.34 -10.14 11.82
C PHE A 103 -24.59 -11.31 10.85
N GLY A 104 -23.77 -12.35 10.89
CA GLY A 104 -23.85 -13.50 9.98
C GLY A 104 -23.71 -13.07 8.52
N LEU A 105 -22.75 -12.18 8.24
CA LEU A 105 -22.44 -11.75 6.87
C LEU A 105 -21.39 -12.70 6.27
N PRO A 106 -21.44 -12.95 4.95
CA PRO A 106 -20.44 -13.78 4.25
C PRO A 106 -19.15 -12.98 3.99
N VAL A 107 -18.68 -12.23 4.98
CA VAL A 107 -17.48 -11.39 4.88
C VAL A 107 -16.32 -12.08 5.58
N LEU A 108 -15.20 -12.21 4.86
CA LEU A 108 -13.96 -12.78 5.36
C LEU A 108 -12.88 -11.72 5.31
N THR A 109 -12.06 -11.62 6.34
CA THR A 109 -10.94 -10.68 6.37
C THR A 109 -9.63 -11.41 6.16
N LYS A 110 -8.69 -10.74 5.49
CA LYS A 110 -7.33 -11.28 5.31
C LYS A 110 -6.30 -10.17 5.30
N ILE A 111 -5.28 -10.30 6.15
CA ILE A 111 -4.04 -9.53 6.04
C ILE A 111 -3.00 -10.39 5.32
N THR A 112 -2.56 -9.93 4.15
CA THR A 112 -1.48 -10.54 3.38
C THR A 112 -0.15 -9.90 3.75
N ARG A 113 0.91 -10.71 3.79
CA ARG A 113 2.28 -10.28 4.11
C ARG A 113 3.27 -10.83 3.09
N PRO A 114 4.37 -10.13 2.81
CA PRO A 114 5.48 -10.72 2.06
C PRO A 114 5.97 -11.98 2.76
N ALA A 115 6.40 -12.95 1.96
CA ALA A 115 7.22 -14.04 2.50
C ALA A 115 8.50 -13.43 3.11
N PRO A 116 9.06 -14.00 4.19
CA PRO A 116 10.24 -13.46 4.85
C PRO A 116 11.40 -13.18 3.89
N GLU A 117 11.64 -14.04 2.90
CA GLU A 117 12.69 -13.83 1.91
C GLU A 117 12.42 -12.66 0.97
N GLN A 118 11.19 -12.15 0.92
CA GLN A 118 10.77 -11.00 0.13
C GLN A 118 10.68 -9.71 0.97
N SER A 119 10.96 -9.77 2.27
CA SER A 119 10.86 -8.62 3.17
C SER A 119 11.84 -7.50 2.80
N PHE A 120 11.61 -6.31 3.36
CA PHE A 120 12.45 -5.14 3.12
C PHE A 120 13.89 -5.40 3.56
N TRP A 121 14.07 -5.91 4.78
CA TRP A 121 15.38 -6.10 5.38
C TRP A 121 16.15 -7.25 4.76
N VAL A 122 15.52 -8.37 4.41
CA VAL A 122 16.23 -9.47 3.73
C VAL A 122 16.73 -9.02 2.35
N ASN A 123 15.98 -8.18 1.63
CA ASN A 123 16.44 -7.62 0.36
C ASN A 123 17.52 -6.55 0.54
N LEU A 124 17.34 -5.61 1.46
CA LEU A 124 18.26 -4.47 1.63
C LEU A 124 19.54 -4.87 2.37
N ILE A 125 19.43 -5.59 3.48
CA ILE A 125 20.55 -6.02 4.33
C ILE A 125 21.11 -7.35 3.86
N GLY A 126 20.25 -8.35 3.61
CA GLY A 126 20.71 -9.68 3.17
C GLY A 126 21.36 -9.62 1.79
N ARG A 127 20.56 -9.23 0.78
CA ARG A 127 21.00 -9.18 -0.63
C ARG A 127 21.75 -7.89 -1.00
N GLY A 128 21.77 -6.89 -0.12
CA GLY A 128 22.43 -5.61 -0.38
C GLY A 128 21.73 -4.75 -1.42
N TYR A 129 20.42 -4.89 -1.65
CA TYR A 129 19.73 -4.02 -2.60
C TYR A 129 19.81 -2.55 -2.14
N PRO A 130 20.08 -1.60 -3.04
CA PRO A 130 19.99 -0.19 -2.68
C PRO A 130 18.56 0.15 -2.24
N SER A 131 18.45 1.11 -1.33
CA SER A 131 17.14 1.63 -0.89
C SER A 131 16.33 2.11 -2.12
N PRO A 132 15.01 1.83 -2.17
CA PRO A 132 14.19 2.09 -3.36
C PRO A 132 14.28 3.53 -3.88
N ASN A 133 14.15 3.70 -5.19
CA ASN A 133 14.07 5.02 -5.82
C ASN A 133 13.03 5.00 -6.95
N ARG A 134 12.84 6.12 -7.67
CA ARG A 134 11.81 6.23 -8.70
C ARG A 134 11.91 5.17 -9.80
N SER A 135 13.12 4.75 -10.19
CA SER A 135 13.37 3.78 -11.26
C SER A 135 13.59 2.35 -10.77
N PHE A 136 13.94 2.16 -9.49
CA PHE A 136 14.21 0.85 -8.89
C PHE A 136 13.36 0.64 -7.64
N ARG A 137 12.08 0.31 -7.84
CA ARG A 137 11.05 0.12 -6.81
C ARG A 137 10.80 -1.35 -6.51
N TRP A 138 11.86 -2.09 -6.19
CA TRP A 138 11.78 -3.54 -5.95
C TRP A 138 10.82 -3.93 -4.82
N CYS A 139 10.58 -3.03 -3.86
CA CYS A 139 9.66 -3.26 -2.74
C CYS A 139 8.19 -3.34 -3.19
N THR A 140 7.77 -2.59 -4.21
CA THR A 140 6.38 -2.59 -4.69
C THR A 140 5.97 -3.98 -5.15
N ASP A 141 6.77 -4.59 -6.03
CA ASP A 141 6.44 -5.90 -6.60
C ASP A 141 6.45 -6.98 -5.53
N ARG A 142 7.49 -6.98 -4.68
CA ARG A 142 7.75 -8.05 -3.70
C ARG A 142 6.83 -7.99 -2.48
N MET A 143 6.55 -6.78 -2.01
CA MET A 143 5.91 -6.56 -0.71
C MET A 143 4.45 -6.15 -0.84
N LYS A 144 4.07 -5.43 -1.91
CA LYS A 144 2.69 -4.98 -2.13
C LYS A 144 1.92 -5.87 -3.12
N ILE A 145 2.50 -6.09 -4.31
CA ILE A 145 1.80 -6.76 -5.41
C ILE A 145 1.76 -8.27 -5.20
N LEU A 146 2.92 -8.90 -4.96
CA LEU A 146 3.04 -10.36 -4.92
C LEU A 146 2.20 -11.02 -3.82
N PRO A 147 2.16 -10.52 -2.56
CA PRO A 147 1.35 -11.15 -1.51
C PRO A 147 -0.14 -11.12 -1.84
N THR A 148 -0.63 -9.96 -2.26
CA THR A 148 -2.04 -9.76 -2.63
C THR A 148 -2.41 -10.60 -3.87
N SER A 149 -1.54 -10.61 -4.88
CA SER A 149 -1.74 -11.39 -6.11
C SER A 149 -1.75 -12.90 -5.86
N ARG A 150 -0.93 -13.42 -4.94
CA ARG A 150 -0.98 -14.83 -4.53
C ARG A 150 -2.32 -15.19 -3.91
N TYR A 151 -2.84 -14.33 -3.04
CA TYR A 151 -4.15 -14.53 -2.43
C TYR A 151 -5.28 -14.47 -3.46
N ILE A 152 -5.28 -13.45 -4.34
CA ILE A 152 -6.30 -13.36 -5.41
C ILE A 152 -6.25 -14.62 -6.29
N LYS A 153 -5.05 -15.10 -6.65
CA LYS A 153 -4.88 -16.33 -7.44
C LYS A 153 -5.44 -17.55 -6.73
N SER A 154 -5.19 -17.74 -5.43
CA SER A 154 -5.77 -18.88 -4.72
C SER A 154 -7.30 -18.85 -4.72
N GLN A 155 -7.92 -17.67 -4.65
CA GLN A 155 -9.39 -17.54 -4.76
C GLN A 155 -9.90 -17.78 -6.20
N VAL A 156 -9.14 -17.38 -7.22
CA VAL A 156 -9.43 -17.74 -8.61
C VAL A 156 -9.32 -19.24 -8.83
N ASP A 157 -8.29 -19.90 -8.29
CA ASP A 157 -8.08 -21.34 -8.44
C ASP A 157 -9.23 -22.14 -7.81
N GLU A 158 -9.82 -21.63 -6.73
CA GLU A 158 -10.97 -22.25 -6.03
C GLU A 158 -12.32 -21.97 -6.72
N ALA A 159 -12.57 -20.72 -7.15
CA ALA A 159 -13.87 -20.28 -7.64
C ALA A 159 -13.98 -20.11 -9.18
N GLY A 160 -12.88 -20.33 -9.91
CA GLY A 160 -12.76 -20.10 -11.35
C GLY A 160 -12.62 -18.63 -11.74
N GLN A 161 -13.42 -17.74 -11.14
CA GLN A 161 -13.31 -16.29 -11.29
C GLN A 161 -13.60 -15.53 -9.99
N VAL A 162 -13.05 -14.32 -9.89
CA VAL A 162 -13.29 -13.39 -8.78
C VAL A 162 -13.53 -11.98 -9.31
N ILE A 163 -14.16 -11.13 -8.49
CA ILE A 163 -14.34 -9.70 -8.77
C ILE A 163 -13.57 -8.88 -7.74
N LEU A 164 -12.55 -8.15 -8.19
CA LEU A 164 -11.74 -7.25 -7.39
C LEU A 164 -12.35 -5.85 -7.38
N LEU A 165 -12.82 -5.41 -6.22
CA LEU A 165 -13.34 -4.06 -5.99
C LEU A 165 -12.20 -3.15 -5.54
N LEU A 166 -12.01 -2.03 -6.24
CA LEU A 166 -10.95 -1.06 -5.94
C LEU A 166 -11.51 0.35 -5.74
N GLY A 167 -11.02 1.01 -4.68
CA GLY A 167 -11.27 2.42 -4.41
C GLY A 167 -10.44 3.36 -5.28
N VAL A 168 -10.59 3.28 -6.60
CA VAL A 168 -9.90 4.17 -7.56
C VAL A 168 -10.87 5.25 -8.02
N ARG A 169 -10.39 6.49 -8.14
CA ARG A 169 -11.19 7.65 -8.59
C ARG A 169 -10.52 8.36 -9.76
N ARG A 170 -11.31 8.82 -10.73
CA ARG A 170 -10.86 9.57 -11.90
C ARG A 170 -10.25 10.92 -11.49
N SER A 171 -10.86 11.58 -10.51
CA SER A 171 -10.45 12.87 -9.99
C SER A 171 -9.18 12.85 -9.12
N GLU A 172 -8.54 11.68 -8.90
CA GLU A 172 -7.34 11.59 -8.06
C GLU A 172 -6.10 12.24 -8.71
N SER A 173 -5.94 12.13 -10.04
CA SER A 173 -4.89 12.82 -10.82
C SER A 173 -5.12 12.65 -12.31
N SER A 174 -4.47 13.47 -13.15
CA SER A 174 -4.52 13.32 -14.62
C SER A 174 -4.01 11.94 -15.09
N THR A 175 -2.96 11.40 -14.45
CA THR A 175 -2.47 10.05 -14.75
C THR A 175 -3.49 8.97 -14.39
N ARG A 176 -4.20 9.13 -13.26
CA ARG A 176 -5.28 8.22 -12.85
C ARG A 176 -6.45 8.30 -13.80
N ALA A 177 -6.87 9.50 -14.20
CA ALA A 177 -7.92 9.71 -15.19
C ALA A 177 -7.60 9.02 -16.52
N ALA A 178 -6.37 9.19 -17.04
CA ALA A 178 -5.93 8.50 -18.25
C ALA A 178 -5.91 6.97 -18.06
N SER A 179 -5.48 6.49 -16.90
CA SER A 179 -5.47 5.06 -16.62
C SER A 179 -6.86 4.46 -16.52
N VAL A 180 -7.80 5.15 -15.88
CA VAL A 180 -9.22 4.77 -15.80
C VAL A 180 -9.83 4.78 -17.19
N GLY A 181 -9.58 5.84 -17.97
CA GLY A 181 -10.10 6.01 -19.33
C GLY A 181 -9.77 4.88 -20.31
N ARG A 182 -8.66 4.16 -20.08
CA ARG A 182 -8.31 2.95 -20.87
C ARG A 182 -9.31 1.79 -20.70
N TYR A 183 -10.13 1.84 -19.66
CA TYR A 183 -11.11 0.83 -19.30
C TYR A 183 -12.55 1.36 -19.37
N ASP A 184 -12.76 2.57 -19.91
CA ASP A 184 -14.09 3.13 -20.16
C ASP A 184 -14.67 2.49 -21.44
N ASN A 185 -15.08 1.22 -21.34
CA ASN A 185 -15.66 0.44 -22.43
C ASN A 185 -17.20 0.33 -22.33
N GLY A 186 -17.81 1.04 -21.38
CA GLY A 186 -19.25 0.95 -21.07
C GLY A 186 -19.65 -0.26 -20.23
N GLU A 187 -18.71 -1.15 -19.91
CA GLU A 187 -18.92 -2.28 -19.01
C GLU A 187 -18.48 -1.93 -17.58
N ARG A 188 -19.24 -2.40 -16.60
CA ARG A 188 -18.89 -2.22 -15.17
C ARG A 188 -17.67 -3.03 -14.74
N LEU A 189 -17.49 -4.21 -15.33
CA LEU A 189 -16.43 -5.16 -14.99
C LEU A 189 -15.39 -5.18 -16.09
N ASN A 190 -14.13 -5.04 -15.71
CA ASN A 190 -13.00 -5.07 -16.64
C ASN A 190 -12.02 -6.18 -16.27
N LYS A 191 -11.41 -6.85 -17.25
CA LYS A 191 -10.38 -7.86 -16.95
C LYS A 191 -9.17 -7.22 -16.28
N HIS A 192 -8.64 -7.88 -15.24
CA HIS A 192 -7.34 -7.49 -14.69
C HIS A 192 -6.23 -7.79 -15.71
N ASN A 193 -5.27 -6.89 -15.86
CA ASN A 193 -4.20 -7.04 -16.88
C ASN A 193 -3.34 -8.30 -16.65
N ASP A 194 -2.95 -8.53 -15.39
CA ASP A 194 -1.95 -9.55 -15.03
C ASP A 194 -2.54 -10.80 -14.36
N LEU A 195 -3.80 -10.77 -13.94
CA LEU A 195 -4.44 -11.81 -13.14
C LEU A 195 -5.58 -12.43 -13.94
N ILE A 196 -5.28 -13.55 -14.60
CA ILE A 196 -6.27 -14.36 -15.32
C ILE A 196 -7.34 -14.80 -14.32
N GLY A 197 -8.62 -14.72 -14.71
CA GLY A 197 -9.76 -15.05 -13.85
C GLY A 197 -10.19 -13.92 -12.89
N CYS A 198 -9.46 -12.80 -12.83
CA CYS A 198 -9.84 -11.64 -12.02
C CYS A 198 -10.52 -10.56 -12.86
N MET A 199 -11.77 -10.25 -12.55
CA MET A 199 -12.47 -9.06 -13.02
C MET A 199 -12.25 -7.90 -12.04
N VAL A 200 -12.37 -6.67 -12.49
CA VAL A 200 -12.15 -5.46 -11.70
C VAL A 200 -13.38 -4.57 -11.77
N PHE A 201 -13.88 -4.17 -10.60
CA PHE A 201 -15.00 -3.25 -10.44
C PHE A 201 -14.54 -2.00 -9.67
N ARG A 202 -14.92 -0.81 -10.12
CA ARG A 202 -14.48 0.48 -9.56
C ARG A 202 -15.71 1.32 -9.17
N PRO A 203 -16.41 0.97 -8.08
CA PRO A 203 -17.74 1.50 -7.77
C PRO A 203 -17.73 3.01 -7.46
N ILE A 204 -16.61 3.57 -7.02
CA ILE A 204 -16.51 4.98 -6.62
C ILE A 204 -15.78 5.86 -7.65
N VAL A 205 -15.63 5.39 -8.89
CA VAL A 205 -14.71 5.98 -9.88
C VAL A 205 -14.98 7.45 -10.20
N GLU A 206 -16.23 7.88 -10.16
CA GLU A 206 -16.64 9.25 -10.46
C GLU A 206 -16.70 10.17 -9.23
N LEU A 207 -16.45 9.66 -8.02
CA LEU A 207 -16.47 10.50 -6.81
C LEU A 207 -15.28 11.46 -6.74
N HIS A 208 -15.52 12.65 -6.20
CA HIS A 208 -14.48 13.60 -5.81
C HIS A 208 -13.96 13.32 -4.41
N THR A 209 -12.86 13.95 -4.05
CA THR A 209 -12.25 13.77 -2.72
C THR A 209 -13.20 14.25 -1.62
N ASP A 210 -13.91 15.35 -1.85
CA ASP A 210 -14.82 15.94 -0.87
C ASP A 210 -16.04 15.05 -0.64
N ASP A 211 -16.59 14.43 -1.70
CA ASP A 211 -17.68 13.44 -1.59
C ASP A 211 -17.30 12.30 -0.64
N VAL A 212 -16.08 11.78 -0.77
CA VAL A 212 -15.59 10.66 0.07
C VAL A 212 -15.47 11.10 1.52
N TRP A 213 -14.88 12.26 1.76
CA TRP A 213 -14.68 12.76 3.12
C TRP A 213 -15.99 13.15 3.81
N GLU A 214 -16.88 13.83 3.08
CA GLU A 214 -18.20 14.19 3.55
C GLU A 214 -18.99 12.93 3.95
N PHE A 215 -18.99 11.90 3.09
CA PHE A 215 -19.65 10.65 3.42
C PHE A 215 -19.10 10.02 4.70
N LEU A 216 -17.77 9.89 4.81
CA LEU A 216 -17.13 9.29 5.99
C LEU A 216 -17.32 10.12 7.27
N ALA A 217 -17.43 11.44 7.16
CA ALA A 217 -17.69 12.31 8.31
C ALA A 217 -19.15 12.22 8.80
N LEU A 218 -20.10 12.03 7.88
CA LEU A 218 -21.54 12.04 8.18
C LEU A 218 -22.14 10.67 8.49
N HIS A 219 -21.47 9.57 8.15
CA HIS A 219 -22.01 8.22 8.30
C HIS A 219 -21.13 7.36 9.20
N GLU A 220 -21.72 6.77 10.24
CA GLU A 220 -21.02 5.78 11.06
C GLU A 220 -20.72 4.50 10.26
N PRO A 221 -19.57 3.84 10.49
CA PRO A 221 -19.29 2.54 9.89
C PRO A 221 -20.35 1.49 10.26
N PRO A 222 -20.80 0.66 9.30
CA PRO A 222 -21.79 -0.39 9.57
C PRO A 222 -21.25 -1.52 10.45
N TRP A 223 -19.92 -1.63 10.61
CA TRP A 223 -19.27 -2.53 11.55
C TRP A 223 -19.12 -1.95 12.97
N GLY A 224 -19.66 -0.75 13.22
CA GLY A 224 -19.64 -0.09 14.53
C GLY A 224 -18.43 0.83 14.73
N GLY A 225 -18.57 1.77 15.68
CA GLY A 225 -17.55 2.79 15.96
C GLY A 225 -17.76 4.06 15.14
N SER A 226 -16.67 4.69 14.71
CA SER A 226 -16.70 5.95 13.97
C SER A 226 -15.48 6.10 13.05
N HIS A 227 -15.65 6.73 11.90
CA HIS A 227 -14.54 7.09 11.01
C HIS A 227 -13.68 8.24 11.55
N LEU A 228 -14.03 8.82 12.71
CA LEU A 228 -13.25 9.87 13.35
C LEU A 228 -11.79 9.46 13.62
N LYS A 229 -11.52 8.18 13.89
CA LYS A 229 -10.14 7.66 14.02
C LYS A 229 -9.36 7.84 12.70
N LEU A 230 -9.97 7.48 11.57
CA LEU A 230 -9.37 7.63 10.24
C LEU A 230 -9.19 9.11 9.86
N ILE A 231 -10.20 9.94 10.12
CA ILE A 231 -10.14 11.38 9.87
C ILE A 231 -9.03 12.00 10.72
N GLY A 232 -8.95 11.63 12.01
CA GLY A 232 -7.87 12.02 12.92
C GLY A 232 -6.51 11.65 12.37
N LEU A 233 -6.32 10.39 11.95
CA LEU A 233 -5.08 9.90 11.38
C LEU A 233 -4.59 10.74 10.18
N TYR A 234 -5.50 11.12 9.26
CA TYR A 234 -5.15 12.00 8.14
C TYR A 234 -4.83 13.43 8.56
N ARG A 235 -5.55 13.97 9.55
CA ARG A 235 -5.28 15.31 10.11
C ARG A 235 -3.91 15.36 10.79
N GLU A 236 -3.61 14.34 11.58
CA GLU A 236 -2.34 14.19 12.31
C GLU A 236 -1.18 14.00 11.33
N ALA A 237 -1.33 13.16 10.30
CA ALA A 237 -0.34 12.99 9.23
C ALA A 237 -0.11 14.24 8.37
N SER A 238 -0.92 15.28 8.55
CA SER A 238 -0.79 16.57 7.88
C SER A 238 -0.33 17.68 8.84
N GLY A 239 0.21 17.33 10.01
CA GLY A 239 0.71 18.30 11.00
C GLY A 239 -0.40 19.10 11.71
N GLY A 240 -1.65 18.64 11.65
CA GLY A 240 -2.79 19.31 12.28
C GLY A 240 -3.43 20.44 11.47
N GLU A 241 -2.95 20.73 10.26
CA GLU A 241 -3.47 21.82 9.40
C GLU A 241 -4.81 21.52 8.71
N CYS A 242 -5.41 20.34 8.93
CA CYS A 242 -6.68 19.98 8.30
C CYS A 242 -7.87 20.50 9.16
N PRO A 243 -8.67 21.48 8.70
CA PRO A 243 -9.84 21.94 9.44
C PRO A 243 -10.83 20.79 9.67
N VAL A 244 -11.42 20.75 10.86
CA VAL A 244 -12.51 19.83 11.19
C VAL A 244 -13.69 20.19 10.29
N VAL A 245 -14.12 19.25 9.43
CA VAL A 245 -15.26 19.44 8.54
C VAL A 245 -16.54 19.46 9.37
N THR A 246 -17.02 20.64 9.72
CA THR A 246 -18.33 20.83 10.38
C THR A 246 -19.45 21.22 9.42
N SER A 247 -19.12 21.52 8.16
CA SER A 247 -20.05 21.84 7.07
C SER A 247 -19.34 21.72 5.71
N LYS A 248 -20.07 21.75 4.59
CA LYS A 248 -19.48 21.74 3.23
C LYS A 248 -18.52 22.90 2.97
N ASP A 249 -18.71 24.04 3.65
CA ASP A 249 -17.80 25.18 3.59
C ASP A 249 -16.52 24.95 4.42
N ASP A 250 -16.54 23.97 5.33
CA ASP A 250 -15.39 23.51 6.13
C ASP A 250 -14.71 22.26 5.53
N ALA A 251 -15.23 21.72 4.41
CA ALA A 251 -14.58 20.64 3.70
C ALA A 251 -13.18 21.12 3.29
N PRO A 252 -12.08 20.52 3.80
CA PRO A 252 -10.76 21.02 3.52
C PRO A 252 -10.57 20.98 2.01
N SER A 253 -10.16 22.12 1.47
CA SER A 253 -9.37 22.19 0.24
C SER A 253 -8.03 21.47 0.47
N CYS A 254 -8.06 20.17 0.77
CA CYS A 254 -6.91 19.26 0.72
C CYS A 254 -6.62 18.86 -0.74
N GLY A 255 -6.95 19.77 -1.67
CA GLY A 255 -6.62 19.68 -3.08
C GLY A 255 -5.11 19.56 -3.24
N THR A 256 -4.69 18.45 -3.80
CA THR A 256 -3.36 18.12 -4.32
C THR A 256 -2.24 17.71 -3.35
N THR A 257 -2.34 17.97 -2.04
CA THR A 257 -1.29 17.63 -1.05
C THR A 257 -1.75 16.75 0.11
N SER A 258 -2.79 15.92 -0.07
CA SER A 258 -3.18 14.94 0.96
C SER A 258 -1.99 14.03 1.29
N SER A 259 -1.55 14.03 2.56
CA SER A 259 -0.51 13.14 3.07
C SER A 259 -0.92 11.69 2.79
N ARG A 260 -0.24 11.04 1.85
CA ARG A 260 -0.51 9.64 1.50
C ARG A 260 0.26 8.76 2.48
N PHE A 261 -0.45 7.88 3.17
CA PHE A 261 0.17 6.89 4.03
C PHE A 261 1.09 5.97 3.23
N GLY A 262 2.20 5.59 3.84
CA GLY A 262 3.13 4.65 3.27
C GLY A 262 4.11 4.09 4.30
N CYS A 263 5.09 3.37 3.76
CA CYS A 263 6.14 2.74 4.54
C CYS A 263 7.10 3.79 5.11
N TRP A 264 7.41 3.74 6.41
CA TRP A 264 8.33 4.67 7.06
C TRP A 264 9.76 4.58 6.48
N THR A 265 10.10 3.46 5.84
CA THR A 265 11.37 3.24 5.14
C THR A 265 11.39 3.76 3.70
N CYS A 266 10.33 4.43 3.22
CA CYS A 266 10.19 4.79 1.81
C CYS A 266 11.17 5.91 1.38
N THR A 267 12.16 5.53 0.57
CA THR A 267 13.18 6.44 0.01
C THR A 267 12.90 6.92 -1.42
N VAL A 268 11.69 6.63 -1.94
CA VAL A 268 11.26 7.02 -3.29
C VAL A 268 10.80 8.48 -3.35
N VAL A 269 10.15 8.94 -2.29
CA VAL A 269 9.83 10.35 -2.07
C VAL A 269 11.06 11.03 -1.47
N GLU A 270 11.12 12.36 -1.55
CA GLU A 270 12.24 13.10 -0.94
C GLU A 270 12.10 13.12 0.59
N LYS A 271 10.90 13.47 1.06
CA LYS A 271 10.51 13.54 2.46
C LYS A 271 9.27 12.70 2.73
N ASP A 272 9.23 12.04 3.88
CA ASP A 272 8.01 11.39 4.35
C ASP A 272 7.13 12.40 5.10
N ARG A 273 6.31 13.13 4.33
CA ARG A 273 5.42 14.15 4.90
C ARG A 273 4.43 13.60 5.92
N SER A 274 4.07 12.32 5.81
CA SER A 274 3.12 11.70 6.73
C SER A 274 3.74 11.46 8.09
N LEU A 275 4.95 10.92 8.11
CA LEU A 275 5.68 10.66 9.34
C LEU A 275 6.23 11.96 9.95
N GLU A 276 6.68 12.92 9.14
CA GLU A 276 6.98 14.30 9.58
C GLU A 276 5.76 14.92 10.27
N GLY A 277 4.58 14.84 9.64
CA GLY A 277 3.33 15.38 10.22
C GLY A 277 2.96 14.73 11.56
N PHE A 278 3.12 13.41 11.71
CA PHE A 278 2.92 12.76 13.01
C PHE A 278 3.88 13.27 14.08
N VAL A 279 5.17 13.45 13.75
CA VAL A 279 6.16 14.00 14.68
C VAL A 279 5.79 15.43 15.08
N GLU A 280 5.41 16.27 14.12
CA GLU A 280 4.97 17.65 14.36
C GLU A 280 3.69 17.72 15.22
N TYR A 281 2.79 16.76 15.07
CA TYR A 281 1.56 16.67 15.86
C TYR A 281 1.83 16.26 17.32
N GLY A 282 2.92 15.54 17.59
CA GLY A 282 3.34 15.15 18.94
C GLY A 282 3.90 13.75 19.10
N TYR A 283 3.92 12.93 18.05
CA TYR A 283 4.49 11.57 18.07
C TYR A 283 6.01 11.60 17.87
N THR A 284 6.71 12.29 18.77
CA THR A 284 8.16 12.54 18.69
C THR A 284 9.02 11.27 18.68
N GLU A 285 8.48 10.16 19.19
CA GLU A 285 9.09 8.83 19.15
C GLU A 285 9.33 8.29 17.73
N PHE A 286 8.70 8.88 16.71
CA PHE A 286 8.95 8.53 15.30
C PHE A 286 10.10 9.33 14.67
N GLY A 287 10.64 10.34 15.36
CA GLY A 287 11.80 11.12 14.90
C GLY A 287 13.00 10.23 14.52
N PRO A 288 13.41 9.27 15.38
CA PRO A 288 14.50 8.34 15.05
C PRO A 288 14.26 7.51 13.78
N LEU A 289 12.99 7.19 13.45
CA LEU A 289 12.65 6.48 12.21
C LEU A 289 12.91 7.34 10.97
N LEU A 290 12.58 8.64 11.04
CA LEU A 290 12.87 9.61 9.97
C LEU A 290 14.38 9.75 9.77
N ASP A 291 15.14 9.91 10.85
CA ASP A 291 16.60 10.04 10.79
C ASP A 291 17.26 8.81 10.17
N PHE A 292 16.82 7.61 10.54
CA PHE A 292 17.29 6.37 9.95
C PHE A 292 16.95 6.27 8.46
N ARG A 293 15.72 6.62 8.09
CA ARG A 293 15.26 6.65 6.70
C ARG A 293 16.08 7.62 5.86
N ASP A 294 16.35 8.82 6.37
CA ASP A 294 17.13 9.84 5.66
C ASP A 294 18.58 9.40 5.52
N TRP A 295 19.14 8.79 6.55
CA TRP A 295 20.45 8.15 6.47
C TRP A 295 20.51 7.07 5.38
N LEU A 296 19.49 6.20 5.23
CA LEU A 296 19.41 5.23 4.13
C LEU A 296 19.43 5.89 2.73
N VAL A 297 18.92 7.12 2.60
CA VAL A 297 19.03 7.90 1.36
C VAL A 297 20.46 8.35 1.13
N THR A 298 21.14 8.86 2.17
CA THR A 298 22.51 9.40 2.05
C THR A 298 23.50 8.34 1.57
N ILE A 299 23.40 7.11 2.09
CA ILE A 299 24.33 6.02 1.75
C ILE A 299 24.02 5.33 0.43
N ARG A 300 22.81 5.54 -0.14
CA ARG A 300 22.29 4.76 -1.28
C ARG A 300 23.22 4.78 -2.48
N ASN A 301 23.73 5.96 -2.83
CA ASN A 301 24.50 6.20 -4.05
C ASN A 301 25.98 6.47 -3.78
N ASP A 302 26.44 6.31 -2.54
CA ASP A 302 27.84 6.42 -2.17
C ASP A 302 28.66 5.29 -2.83
N PRO A 303 29.60 5.59 -3.74
CA PRO A 303 30.38 4.58 -4.45
C PRO A 303 31.19 3.67 -3.52
N GLU A 304 31.67 4.16 -2.38
CA GLU A 304 32.51 3.38 -1.45
C GLU A 304 31.68 2.32 -0.71
N ARG A 305 30.37 2.54 -0.63
CA ARG A 305 29.41 1.64 0.01
C ARG A 305 28.82 0.62 -0.96
N ARG A 306 29.17 0.68 -2.24
CA ARG A 306 28.59 -0.16 -3.30
C ARG A 306 29.65 -1.05 -3.93
N GLN A 307 29.26 -2.29 -4.22
CA GLN A 307 30.12 -3.21 -4.96
C GLN A 307 30.22 -2.81 -6.43
N ALA A 308 31.37 -3.06 -7.07
CA ALA A 308 31.55 -2.79 -8.50
C ALA A 308 30.79 -3.78 -9.42
N ARG A 309 30.51 -4.99 -8.92
CA ARG A 309 29.83 -6.04 -9.70
C ARG A 309 28.43 -6.27 -9.16
N ARG A 310 27.49 -6.54 -10.06
CA ARG A 310 26.15 -7.03 -9.73
C ARG A 310 26.25 -8.42 -9.09
N ARG A 311 25.16 -8.89 -8.47
CA ARG A 311 25.12 -10.21 -7.83
C ARG A 311 25.27 -11.38 -8.82
N ASP A 312 25.04 -11.15 -10.11
CA ASP A 312 25.33 -12.12 -11.19
C ASP A 312 26.80 -12.06 -11.68
N GLY A 313 27.64 -11.25 -11.03
CA GLY A 313 29.07 -11.10 -11.32
C GLY A 313 29.39 -10.09 -12.43
N ARG A 314 28.38 -9.53 -13.12
CA ARG A 314 28.57 -8.62 -14.26
C ARG A 314 28.82 -7.18 -13.82
N ILE A 315 29.56 -6.46 -14.66
CA ILE A 315 29.68 -5.00 -14.61
C ILE A 315 28.68 -4.45 -15.62
N THR A 316 27.84 -3.51 -15.19
CA THR A 316 26.82 -2.92 -16.05
C THR A 316 27.16 -1.46 -16.29
N ILE A 317 27.23 -1.07 -17.56
CA ILE A 317 27.39 0.30 -18.02
C ILE A 317 26.20 0.56 -18.96
N THR A 318 25.51 1.67 -18.77
CA THR A 318 24.41 2.07 -19.66
C THR A 318 24.94 2.44 -21.05
N ASP A 319 24.06 2.51 -22.05
CA ASP A 319 24.43 2.96 -23.41
C ASP A 319 25.02 4.39 -23.41
N GLY A 320 24.73 5.18 -22.38
CA GLY A 320 25.31 6.51 -22.14
C GLY A 320 26.64 6.53 -21.37
N GLY A 321 27.25 5.37 -21.11
CA GLY A 321 28.54 5.27 -20.41
C GLY A 321 28.46 5.32 -18.87
N THR A 322 27.26 5.37 -18.28
CA THR A 322 27.09 5.44 -16.83
C THR A 322 27.24 4.07 -16.20
N PHE A 323 28.20 3.91 -15.30
CA PHE A 323 28.36 2.69 -14.50
C PHE A 323 27.19 2.52 -13.52
N ILE A 324 26.57 1.33 -13.50
CA ILE A 324 25.51 0.96 -12.56
C ILE A 324 26.12 0.08 -11.46
N PRO A 325 26.21 0.57 -10.21
CA PRO A 325 26.80 -0.20 -9.13
C PRO A 325 26.02 -1.47 -8.78
N GLY A 326 26.76 -2.40 -8.21
CA GLY A 326 26.30 -3.61 -7.55
C GLY A 326 25.54 -3.35 -6.25
N PRO A 327 25.28 -4.40 -5.45
CA PRO A 327 24.67 -4.26 -4.14
C PRO A 327 25.56 -3.48 -3.16
N PHE A 328 25.05 -3.16 -1.97
CA PHE A 328 25.85 -2.68 -0.86
C PHE A 328 26.99 -3.67 -0.53
N THR A 329 28.12 -3.15 -0.05
CA THR A 329 29.23 -3.97 0.47
C THR A 329 28.80 -4.71 1.74
N PHE A 330 29.50 -5.79 2.10
CA PHE A 330 29.23 -6.50 3.36
C PHE A 330 29.35 -5.59 4.58
N GLN A 331 30.35 -4.71 4.59
CA GLN A 331 30.54 -3.73 5.66
C GLN A 331 29.33 -2.80 5.79
N THR A 332 28.83 -2.25 4.67
CA THR A 332 27.64 -1.40 4.71
C THR A 332 26.40 -2.18 5.12
N ARG A 333 26.22 -3.43 4.66
CA ARG A 333 25.09 -4.27 5.09
C ARG A 333 25.12 -4.53 6.60
N ALA A 334 26.30 -4.84 7.17
CA ALA A 334 26.47 -5.01 8.61
C ALA A 334 26.23 -3.72 9.40
N GLU A 335 26.68 -2.57 8.87
CA GLU A 335 26.41 -1.26 9.47
C GLU A 335 24.91 -0.93 9.50
N ILE A 336 24.18 -1.21 8.41
CA ILE A 336 22.72 -1.02 8.37
C ILE A 336 22.05 -1.89 9.43
N LEU A 337 22.42 -3.17 9.55
CA LEU A 337 21.86 -4.07 10.56
C LEU A 337 22.14 -3.57 11.98
N ALA A 338 23.38 -3.15 12.26
CA ALA A 338 23.75 -2.62 13.56
C ALA A 338 22.96 -1.34 13.92
N LYS A 339 22.81 -0.42 12.96
CA LYS A 339 22.01 0.80 13.17
C LYS A 339 20.52 0.48 13.33
N LEU A 340 19.98 -0.51 12.62
CA LEU A 340 18.60 -0.94 12.78
C LEU A 340 18.37 -1.53 14.18
N ARG A 341 19.29 -2.36 14.68
CA ARG A 341 19.21 -2.88 16.06
C ARG A 341 19.34 -1.79 17.12
N ALA A 342 20.19 -0.79 16.89
CA ALA A 342 20.29 0.37 17.77
C ALA A 342 18.98 1.17 17.79
N LEU A 343 18.34 1.33 16.62
CA LEU A 343 17.04 1.99 16.49
C LEU A 343 15.92 1.23 17.21
N GLU A 344 15.91 -0.11 17.16
CA GLU A 344 14.98 -0.92 17.95
C GLU A 344 15.18 -0.71 19.46
N ALA A 345 16.43 -0.63 19.93
CA ALA A 345 16.73 -0.36 21.33
C ALA A 345 16.33 1.05 21.78
N GLU A 346 16.48 2.05 20.89
CA GLU A 346 16.10 3.44 21.15
C GLU A 346 14.58 3.64 21.18
N THR A 347 13.87 3.04 20.23
CA THR A 347 12.41 3.21 20.06
C THR A 347 11.59 2.21 20.87
N GLY A 348 12.20 1.11 21.32
CA GLY A 348 11.50 -0.03 21.93
C GLY A 348 10.65 -0.84 20.96
N GLN A 349 10.74 -0.57 19.65
CA GLN A 349 9.95 -1.26 18.61
C GLN A 349 10.71 -2.45 18.05
N VAL A 350 10.00 -3.52 17.69
CA VAL A 350 10.56 -4.60 16.88
C VAL A 350 10.43 -4.22 15.41
N LEU A 351 11.54 -3.85 14.79
CA LEU A 351 11.62 -3.37 13.40
C LEU A 351 12.10 -4.47 12.45
N ILE A 352 12.79 -5.50 12.95
CA ILE A 352 13.22 -6.66 12.19
C ILE A 352 13.01 -7.95 13.01
N SER A 353 12.47 -8.97 12.36
CA SER A 353 12.23 -10.27 13.01
C SER A 353 13.48 -11.15 13.07
N GLU A 354 13.51 -12.08 14.03
CA GLU A 354 14.60 -13.08 14.12
C GLU A 354 14.66 -13.99 12.90
N GLU A 355 13.52 -14.28 12.26
CA GLU A 355 13.46 -15.04 11.01
C GLU A 355 14.18 -14.29 9.87
N GLU A 356 13.92 -12.99 9.72
CA GLU A 356 14.63 -12.17 8.73
C GLU A 356 16.13 -12.13 8.97
N ILE A 357 16.56 -12.13 10.24
CA ILE A 357 17.97 -12.12 10.61
C ILE A 357 18.66 -13.44 10.31
N GLY A 358 18.00 -14.56 10.61
CA GLY A 358 18.46 -15.88 10.19
C GLY A 358 18.68 -15.93 8.67
N LEU A 359 17.71 -15.48 7.89
CA LEU A 359 17.80 -15.42 6.43
C LEU A 359 18.91 -14.48 5.92
N ILE A 360 19.11 -13.34 6.59
CA ILE A 360 20.23 -12.42 6.27
C ILE A 360 21.56 -13.13 6.46
N HIS A 361 21.75 -13.82 7.59
CA HIS A 361 22.97 -14.56 7.88
C HIS A 361 23.20 -15.71 6.92
N ASP A 362 22.16 -16.47 6.56
CA ASP A 362 22.24 -17.55 5.57
C ASP A 362 22.68 -17.02 4.20
N ILE A 363 22.12 -15.88 3.76
CA ILE A 363 22.52 -15.23 2.51
C ILE A 363 24.00 -14.84 2.55
N TRP A 364 24.46 -14.25 3.66
CA TRP A 364 25.86 -13.84 3.78
C TRP A 364 26.81 -15.03 3.83
N ALA A 365 26.47 -16.10 4.55
CA ALA A 365 27.25 -17.33 4.62
C ALA A 365 27.39 -17.97 3.22
N GLY A 366 26.28 -18.03 2.47
CA GLY A 366 26.29 -18.55 1.09
C GLY A 366 27.15 -17.70 0.14
N GLU A 367 27.08 -16.37 0.24
CA GLU A 367 27.93 -15.48 -0.56
C GLU A 367 29.42 -15.64 -0.18
N HIS A 368 29.76 -15.71 1.11
CA HIS A 368 31.14 -15.94 1.55
C HIS A 368 31.72 -17.27 1.06
N ALA A 369 30.94 -18.36 1.13
CA ALA A 369 31.36 -19.66 0.61
C ALA A 369 31.63 -19.61 -0.91
N SER A 370 30.80 -18.88 -1.66
CA SER A 370 31.00 -18.66 -3.10
C SER A 370 32.31 -17.92 -3.38
N TYR A 371 32.60 -16.83 -2.65
CA TYR A 371 33.87 -16.10 -2.78
C TYR A 371 35.10 -16.95 -2.42
N ALA A 372 35.02 -17.79 -1.38
CA ALA A 372 36.10 -18.69 -1.00
C ALA A 372 36.35 -19.79 -2.05
N SER A 373 35.30 -20.21 -2.76
CA SER A 373 35.38 -21.21 -3.83
C SER A 373 35.78 -20.63 -5.20
N ALA A 374 35.72 -19.32 -5.38
CA ALA A 374 36.09 -18.66 -6.62
C ALA A 374 37.61 -18.70 -6.81
N ARG A 375 38.09 -19.49 -7.80
CA ARG A 375 39.51 -19.53 -8.16
C ARG A 375 40.02 -18.12 -8.51
N PRO A 376 41.25 -17.74 -8.13
CA PRO A 376 41.84 -16.49 -8.56
C PRO A 376 41.87 -16.47 -10.09
N LEU A 377 41.32 -15.40 -10.68
CA LEU A 377 41.30 -15.21 -12.12
C LEU A 377 42.74 -15.19 -12.65
N SER A 378 43.08 -16.14 -13.52
CA SER A 378 44.33 -16.08 -14.29
C SER A 378 44.27 -14.85 -15.19
N VAL A 379 45.17 -13.89 -14.99
CA VAL A 379 45.38 -12.78 -15.90
C VAL A 379 45.90 -13.37 -17.21
N ARG A 380 45.06 -13.44 -18.25
CA ARG A 380 45.57 -13.66 -19.62
C ARG A 380 46.11 -12.33 -20.12
N GLU A 381 47.43 -12.22 -20.20
CA GLU A 381 48.09 -11.15 -20.95
C GLU A 381 47.59 -11.18 -22.40
N VAL A 382 46.91 -10.11 -22.82
CA VAL A 382 46.64 -9.88 -24.24
C VAL A 382 47.96 -9.40 -24.86
N ARG A 383 48.75 -10.33 -25.39
CA ARG A 383 49.88 -9.98 -26.28
C ARG A 383 49.31 -9.31 -27.53
N LYS A 384 49.66 -8.04 -27.74
CA LYS A 384 49.54 -7.40 -29.06
C LYS A 384 50.52 -8.10 -30.00
N GLU A 385 50.00 -8.82 -30.97
CA GLU A 385 50.80 -9.19 -32.15
C GLU A 385 50.99 -7.94 -33.02
N LYS A 386 52.22 -7.79 -33.52
CA LYS A 386 52.73 -6.63 -34.26
C LYS A 386 52.21 -6.54 -35.67
#